data_AF-A0A5D4IYQ6-F1
#
_entry.id   AF-A0A5D4IYQ6-F1
#
_cell.length_a   1.000
_cell.length_b   1.000
_cell.length_c   1.000
_cell.angle_alpha   90.00
_cell.angle_beta   90.00
_cell.angle_gamma   90.00
#
_symmetry.space_group_name_H-M   'P 1'
#
loop_
_entity.id
_entity.type
_entity.pdbx_description
1 polymer ?
#
loop_
_entity_poly.entity_id
_entity_poly.type
_entity_poly.pdbx_seq_one_letter_code
_entity_poly.pdbx_strand_id
1 'polypeptide(L)'
;MGQRYYVDPERIEALARQLEEIGTLTRTMTEEFLDELAPTVSWPGTNSEFSEKARPQEQKERQTTKDTMLSIRDALVGITDATIGNVRMMKDTRDRNIDEIEHGNSRLETDGFDGPGGHGRR
;
A
#
# COMPACT_ATOMS: atom_id res chain seq x y z
N MET A 1 -33.85 -2.25 -0.42
CA MET A 1 -33.12 -1.08 0.12
C MET A 1 -31.64 -1.36 -0.08
N GLY A 2 -31.02 -0.69 -1.04
CA GLY A 2 -29.62 -0.94 -1.41
C GLY A 2 -28.69 -0.63 -0.24
N GLN A 3 -27.76 -1.54 0.06
CA GLN A 3 -26.64 -1.24 0.92
C GLN A 3 -25.87 -0.09 0.27
N ARG A 4 -26.13 1.15 0.70
CA ARG A 4 -25.31 2.30 0.30
C ARG A 4 -23.90 1.98 0.76
N TYR A 5 -23.02 1.82 -0.22
CA TYR A 5 -21.60 1.56 -0.01
C TYR A 5 -21.00 2.78 0.71
N TYR A 6 -20.97 2.75 2.04
CA TYR A 6 -20.41 3.82 2.86
C TYR A 6 -18.94 3.49 3.09
N VAL A 7 -18.10 3.96 2.18
CA VAL A 7 -16.66 3.99 2.40
C VAL A 7 -16.37 5.13 3.37
N ASP A 8 -15.91 4.81 4.58
CA ASP A 8 -15.45 5.79 5.58
C ASP A 8 -14.05 6.30 5.17
N PRO A 9 -13.91 7.55 4.70
CA PRO A 9 -12.64 8.08 4.23
C PRO A 9 -11.60 8.25 5.35
N GLU A 10 -12.02 8.53 6.59
CA GLU A 10 -11.11 8.68 7.72
C GLU A 10 -10.45 7.34 8.06
N ARG A 11 -11.26 6.28 8.04
CA ARG A 11 -10.77 4.91 8.25
C ARG A 11 -9.78 4.49 7.16
N ILE A 12 -10.05 4.86 5.90
CA ILE A 12 -9.15 4.60 4.79
C ILE A 12 -7.82 5.35 4.95
N GLU A 13 -7.85 6.61 5.38
CA GLU A 13 -6.64 7.40 5.62
C GLU A 13 -5.81 6.89 6.80
N ALA A 14 -6.48 6.48 7.87
CA ALA A 14 -5.81 5.86 9.02
C ALA A 14 -5.09 4.57 8.60
N LEU A 15 -5.74 3.72 7.80
CA LEU A 15 -5.13 2.51 7.26
C LEU A 15 -3.97 2.81 6.30
N ALA A 16 -4.11 3.83 5.45
CA ALA A 16 -3.01 4.25 4.56
C ALA A 16 -1.79 4.73 5.35
N ARG A 17 -1.98 5.51 6.43
CA ARG A 17 -0.89 5.92 7.32
C ARG A 17 -0.21 4.74 8.00
N GLN A 18 -1.00 3.79 8.52
CA GLN A 18 -0.45 2.55 9.11
C GLN A 18 0.39 1.75 8.10
N LEU A 19 -0.04 1.71 6.84
CA LEU A 19 0.71 1.08 5.75
C LEU A 19 2.03 1.81 5.48
N GLU A 20 2.03 3.14 5.42
CA GLU A 20 3.25 3.95 5.27
C GLU A 20 4.23 3.73 6.45
N GLU A 21 3.71 3.61 7.67
CA GLU A 21 4.49 3.28 8.87
C GLU A 21 5.11 1.87 8.76
N ILE A 22 4.36 0.86 8.32
CA ILE A 22 4.87 -0.50 8.08
C ILE A 22 5.99 -0.48 7.04
N GLY A 23 5.81 0.26 5.94
CA GLY A 23 6.84 0.40 4.90
C GLY A 23 8.13 1.03 5.46
N THR A 24 8.00 2.07 6.29
CA THR A 24 9.13 2.73 6.94
C THR A 24 9.83 1.80 7.92
N LEU A 25 9.07 1.14 8.81
CA LEU A 25 9.60 0.19 9.78
C LEU A 25 10.36 -0.95 9.10
N THR A 26 9.82 -1.49 8.01
CA THR A 26 10.46 -2.58 7.26
C THR A 26 11.81 -2.17 6.67
N ARG A 27 11.93 -0.92 6.19
CA ARG A 27 13.21 -0.38 5.72
C ARG A 27 14.22 -0.28 6.85
N THR A 28 13.82 0.31 7.99
CA THR A 28 14.68 0.42 9.18
C THR A 28 15.14 -0.94 9.69
N MET A 29 14.24 -1.92 9.82
CA MET A 29 14.60 -3.28 10.23
C MET A 29 15.59 -3.95 9.27
N THR A 30 15.50 -3.65 7.98
CA THR A 30 16.44 -4.21 6.99
C THR A 30 17.81 -3.56 7.11
N GLU A 31 17.87 -2.24 7.33
CA GLU A 31 19.12 -1.51 7.57
C GLU A 31 19.80 -2.01 8.85
N GLU A 32 19.07 -2.09 9.96
CA GLU A 32 19.56 -2.63 11.24
C GLU A 32 20.09 -4.05 11.08
N PHE A 33 19.35 -4.92 10.38
CA PHE A 33 19.80 -6.29 10.11
C PHE A 33 21.13 -6.33 9.34
N LEU A 34 21.28 -5.49 8.30
CA LEU A 34 22.50 -5.44 7.50
C LEU A 34 23.69 -4.90 8.30
N ASP A 35 23.44 -3.92 9.18
CA ASP A 35 24.44 -3.35 10.08
C ASP A 35 24.90 -4.36 11.14
N GLU A 36 23.98 -5.13 11.72
CA GLU A 36 24.30 -6.21 12.66
C GLU A 36 25.04 -7.37 12.01
N LEU A 37 24.80 -7.61 10.71
CA LEU A 37 25.48 -8.66 9.96
C LEU A 37 26.93 -8.26 9.60
N ALA A 38 27.21 -6.98 9.39
CA ALA A 38 28.54 -6.49 9.00
C ALA A 38 29.70 -6.93 9.92
N PRO A 39 29.61 -6.83 11.27
CA PRO A 39 30.70 -7.26 12.17
C PRO A 39 30.94 -8.76 12.18
N THR A 40 30.01 -9.58 11.67
CA THR A 40 30.16 -11.05 11.64
C THR A 40 31.14 -11.54 10.57
N VAL A 41 31.62 -10.67 9.67
CA VAL A 41 32.47 -11.03 8.51
C VAL A 41 33.76 -11.76 8.90
N SER A 42 34.27 -11.52 10.10
CA SER A 42 35.49 -12.15 10.61
C SER A 42 35.25 -13.43 11.41
N TRP A 43 34.00 -13.84 11.64
CA TRP A 43 33.68 -15.04 12.45
C TRP A 43 34.31 -16.35 11.96
N PRO A 44 34.45 -16.62 10.65
CA PRO A 44 35.19 -17.79 10.16
C PRO A 44 36.68 -17.81 10.54
N GLY A 45 37.21 -16.71 11.07
CA GLY A 45 38.63 -16.50 11.29
C GLY A 45 39.37 -16.01 10.05
N THR A 46 40.59 -15.52 10.26
CA THR A 46 41.40 -14.88 9.21
C THR A 46 42.47 -15.78 8.60
N ASN A 47 43.14 -16.61 9.40
CA ASN A 47 44.38 -17.29 9.01
C ASN A 47 44.46 -18.73 9.58
N SER A 48 43.45 -19.56 9.34
CA SER A 48 43.51 -20.99 9.68
C SER A 48 43.04 -21.86 8.51
N GLU A 49 43.52 -23.10 8.43
CA GLU A 49 43.08 -24.08 7.42
C GLU A 49 41.56 -24.30 7.47
N PHE A 50 40.97 -24.18 8.66
CA PHE A 50 39.52 -24.19 8.85
C PHE A 50 38.85 -22.96 8.24
N SER A 51 39.43 -21.77 8.45
CA SER A 51 38.94 -20.50 7.87
C SER A 51 38.97 -20.52 6.34
N GLU A 52 40.01 -21.09 5.72
CA GLU A 52 40.11 -21.22 4.26
C GLU A 52 39.00 -22.11 3.68
N LYS A 53 38.62 -23.18 4.39
CA LYS A 53 37.53 -24.09 3.98
C LYS A 53 36.14 -23.54 4.31
N ALA A 54 35.98 -22.83 5.43
CA ALA A 54 34.69 -22.35 5.91
C ALA A 54 34.23 -21.04 5.25
N ARG A 55 35.16 -20.15 4.88
CA ARG A 55 34.85 -18.83 4.29
C ARG A 55 33.94 -18.88 3.05
N PRO A 56 34.17 -19.76 2.06
CA PRO A 56 33.32 -19.78 0.86
C PRO A 56 31.86 -20.15 1.18
N GLN A 57 31.66 -21.12 2.07
CA GLN A 57 30.32 -21.52 2.49
C GLN A 57 29.64 -20.43 3.31
N GLU A 58 30.36 -19.82 4.25
CA GLU A 58 29.86 -18.74 5.07
C GLU A 58 29.47 -17.51 4.23
N GLN A 59 30.30 -17.12 3.24
CA GLN A 59 29.99 -16.02 2.33
C GLN A 59 28.72 -16.31 1.50
N LYS A 60 28.55 -17.55 1.04
CA LYS A 60 27.35 -17.96 0.30
C LYS A 60 26.10 -17.89 1.18
N GLU A 61 26.18 -18.41 2.40
CA GLU A 61 25.08 -18.37 3.37
C GLU A 61 24.75 -16.91 3.73
N ARG A 62 25.76 -16.09 4.04
CA ARG A 62 25.58 -14.67 4.30
C ARG A 62 24.87 -13.96 3.14
N GLN A 63 25.34 -14.18 1.91
CA GLN A 63 24.72 -13.55 0.74
C GLN A 63 23.26 -14.00 0.58
N THR A 64 23.00 -15.30 0.74
CA THR A 64 21.63 -15.85 0.68
C THR A 64 20.73 -15.23 1.75
N THR A 65 21.23 -15.04 2.97
CA THR A 65 20.47 -14.41 4.05
C THR A 65 20.19 -12.93 3.73
N LYS A 66 21.17 -12.18 3.21
CA LYS A 66 20.96 -10.79 2.77
C LYS A 66 19.89 -10.71 1.68
N ASP A 67 19.99 -11.55 0.66
CA ASP A 67 19.06 -11.58 -0.47
C ASP A 67 17.64 -11.94 -0.01
N THR A 68 17.52 -12.87 0.95
CA THR A 68 16.24 -13.24 1.55
C THR A 68 15.62 -12.06 2.27
N MET A 69 16.38 -11.34 3.10
CA MET A 69 15.86 -10.21 3.86
C MET A 69 15.44 -9.05 2.93
N LEU A 70 16.25 -8.77 1.90
CA LEU A 70 15.91 -7.77 0.88
C LEU A 70 14.63 -8.17 0.12
N SER A 71 14.46 -9.45 -0.21
CA SER A 71 13.25 -9.94 -0.87
C SER A 71 12.00 -9.79 0.01
N ILE A 72 12.12 -10.04 1.32
CA ILE A 72 11.03 -9.83 2.29
C ILE A 72 10.67 -8.34 2.35
N ARG A 73 11.67 -7.46 2.45
CA ARG A 73 11.47 -6.01 2.42
C ARG A 73 10.72 -5.58 1.17
N ASP A 74 11.18 -6.02 0.01
CA ASP A 74 10.62 -5.62 -1.28
C ASP A 74 9.17 -6.11 -1.43
N ALA A 75 8.87 -7.33 -0.97
CA ALA A 75 7.51 -7.86 -0.94
C ALA A 75 6.58 -7.03 -0.04
N LEU A 76 7.03 -6.69 1.17
CA LEU A 76 6.24 -5.88 2.12
C LEU A 76 6.00 -4.46 1.59
N VAL A 77 7.02 -3.80 1.04
CA VAL A 77 6.87 -2.49 0.41
C VAL A 77 5.92 -2.56 -0.79
N GLY A 78 6.06 -3.58 -1.65
CA GLY A 78 5.17 -3.75 -2.81
C GLY A 78 3.70 -3.95 -2.42
N ILE A 79 3.42 -4.76 -1.40
CA ILE A 79 2.05 -4.95 -0.87
C ILE A 79 1.50 -3.64 -0.31
N THR A 80 2.33 -2.90 0.43
CA THR A 80 1.98 -1.61 1.02
C THR A 80 1.61 -0.60 -0.08
N ASP A 81 2.47 -0.43 -1.08
CA ASP A 81 2.26 0.49 -2.20
C ASP A 81 1.01 0.14 -3.01
N ALA A 82 0.81 -1.16 -3.31
CA ALA A 82 -0.38 -1.63 -4.01
C ALA A 82 -1.67 -1.34 -3.23
N THR A 83 -1.64 -1.48 -1.91
CA THR A 83 -2.81 -1.26 -1.05
C THR A 83 -3.14 0.23 -0.96
N ILE A 84 -2.13 1.10 -0.83
CA ILE A 84 -2.30 2.56 -0.89
C ILE A 84 -2.86 2.99 -2.26
N GLY A 85 -2.37 2.39 -3.35
CA GLY A 85 -2.89 2.61 -4.70
C GLY A 85 -4.39 2.27 -4.82
N ASN A 86 -4.80 1.11 -4.30
CA ASN A 86 -6.21 0.71 -4.28
C ASN A 86 -7.08 1.68 -3.49
N VAL A 87 -6.60 2.11 -2.32
CA VAL A 87 -7.26 3.12 -1.48
C VAL A 87 -7.47 4.43 -2.24
N ARG A 88 -6.45 4.93 -2.94
CA ARG A 88 -6.55 6.16 -3.73
C ARG A 88 -7.55 6.02 -4.88
N MET A 89 -7.52 4.89 -5.60
CA MET A 89 -8.51 4.61 -6.65
C MET A 89 -9.95 4.57 -6.12
N MET A 90 -10.18 4.01 -4.92
CA MET A 90 -11.51 4.01 -4.30
C MET A 90 -11.99 5.43 -3.97
N LYS A 91 -11.10 6.29 -3.48
CA LYS A 91 -11.41 7.71 -3.23
C LYS A 91 -11.75 8.44 -4.52
N ASP A 92 -10.91 8.34 -5.55
CA ASP A 92 -11.14 8.98 -6.85
C ASP A 92 -12.45 8.52 -7.49
N THR A 93 -12.75 7.23 -7.41
CA THR A 93 -14.00 6.66 -7.93
C THR A 93 -15.22 7.20 -7.18
N ARG A 94 -15.13 7.32 -5.85
CA ARG A 94 -16.19 7.91 -5.04
C ARG A 94 -16.44 9.36 -5.45
N ASP A 95 -15.37 10.16 -5.55
CA ASP A 95 -15.48 11.59 -5.81
C ASP A 95 -16.09 11.85 -7.20
N ARG A 96 -15.65 11.11 -8.23
CA ARG A 96 -16.29 11.16 -9.56
C ARG A 96 -17.77 10.79 -9.52
N ASN A 97 -18.14 9.75 -8.79
CA ASN A 97 -19.55 9.34 -8.69
C ASN A 97 -20.40 10.38 -7.96
N ILE A 98 -19.86 11.04 -6.93
CA ILE A 98 -20.55 12.13 -6.23
C ILE A 98 -20.73 13.32 -7.18
N ASP A 99 -19.67 13.72 -7.89
CA ASP A 99 -19.72 14.81 -8.87
C ASP A 99 -20.75 14.52 -9.97
N GLU A 100 -20.79 13.30 -10.50
CA GLU A 100 -21.78 12.88 -11.50
C GLU A 100 -23.22 12.93 -10.98
N ILE A 101 -23.44 12.51 -9.73
CA ILE A 101 -24.75 12.61 -9.06
C ILE A 101 -25.15 14.08 -8.90
N GLU A 102 -24.25 14.94 -8.42
CA GLU A 102 -24.52 16.37 -8.26
C GLU A 102 -24.82 17.05 -9.60
N HIS A 103 -24.05 16.75 -10.66
CA HIS A 103 -24.33 17.24 -12.01
C HIS A 103 -25.67 16.75 -12.54
N GLY A 104 -26.02 15.47 -12.33
CA GLY A 104 -27.31 14.91 -12.72
C GLY A 104 -28.48 15.57 -11.98
N ASN A 105 -28.31 15.83 -10.68
CA ASN A 105 -29.34 16.46 -9.86
C ASN A 105 -29.52 17.95 -10.22
N SER A 106 -28.44 18.67 -10.51
CA SER A 106 -28.51 20.07 -10.98
C SER A 106 -29.26 20.22 -12.31
N ARG A 107 -29.20 19.20 -13.17
CA ARG A 107 -29.91 19.15 -14.45
C ARG A 107 -31.41 18.89 -14.24
N LEU A 108 -31.76 18.03 -13.27
CA LEU A 108 -33.15 17.82 -12.84
C LEU A 108 -33.75 19.05 -12.15
N GLU A 109 -32.94 19.84 -11.44
CA GLU A 109 -33.38 21.11 -10.83
C GLU A 109 -33.47 22.27 -11.84
N THR A 110 -32.62 22.27 -12.89
CA THR A 110 -32.66 23.26 -13.98
C THR A 110 -33.80 23.01 -14.97
N ASP A 111 -34.10 21.75 -15.29
CA ASP A 111 -35.31 21.36 -16.04
C ASP A 111 -36.51 21.28 -15.09
N GLY A 112 -36.72 22.37 -14.36
CA GLY A 112 -37.76 22.52 -13.35
C GLY A 112 -39.10 21.94 -13.81
N PHE A 113 -39.76 21.28 -12.87
CA PHE A 113 -41.20 21.03 -12.88
C PHE A 113 -41.94 22.36 -13.09
N ASP A 114 -42.11 22.78 -14.34
CA ASP A 114 -43.03 23.83 -14.75
C ASP A 114 -43.84 23.32 -15.96
N GLY A 115 -45.16 23.45 -15.84
CA GLY A 115 -46.17 22.62 -16.52
C GLY A 115 -46.37 22.85 -18.04
N PRO A 116 -47.45 22.26 -18.62
CA PRO A 116 -48.79 22.67 -18.21
C PRO A 116 -49.69 21.49 -17.79
N GLY A 117 -50.23 21.61 -16.59
CA GLY A 117 -51.51 21.01 -16.27
C GLY A 117 -52.61 21.63 -17.12
N GLY A 118 -53.50 20.79 -17.64
CA GLY A 118 -54.76 21.23 -18.22
C GLY A 118 -55.16 20.45 -19.46
N HIS A 119 -55.84 19.32 -19.26
CA HIS A 119 -57.07 18.98 -20.01
C HIS A 119 -57.80 17.82 -19.32
N GLY A 120 -58.62 18.20 -18.33
CA GLY A 120 -59.80 17.44 -17.95
C GLY A 120 -61.04 18.28 -18.29
N ARG A 121 -62.03 17.62 -18.89
CA ARG A 121 -63.42 18.03 -19.18
C ARG A 121 -63.68 18.78 -20.51
N ARG A 122 -64.08 18.01 -21.52
CA ARG A 122 -65.50 17.87 -21.93
C ARG A 122 -65.68 16.65 -22.81
#